data_AF-A7HE10-F1
#
_entry.id   AF-A7HE10-F1
#
_cell.length_a   1.000
_cell.length_b   1.000
_cell.length_c   1.000
_cell.angle_alpha   90.00
_cell.angle_beta   90.00
_cell.angle_gamma   90.00
#
_symmetry.space_group_name_H-M   'P 1'
#
loop_
_entity.id
_entity.type
_entity.pdbx_description
1 polymer ?
#
loop_
_entity_poly.entity_id
_entity_poly.type
_entity_poly.pdbx_seq_one_letter_code
_entity_poly.pdbx_strand_id
1 'polypeptide(L)'
;MPHGGGRGYPPGERMSPEPPRILVVDDSAALRENLQECLELEGYAVSVAKDGVHALERLAEEPPPSVVLLDLAMPGIDGRELVARIRANPRLAGVRIVMSSGHTAPRMREGIAFDAFLAKPFGVDELLAALRRVRG
;
A
#
# COMPACT_ATOMS: atom_id res chain seq x y z
N MET A 1 12.31 -60.51 -0.27
CA MET A 1 11.54 -60.01 0.90
C MET A 1 12.35 -58.91 1.59
N PRO A 2 11.73 -57.83 2.11
CA PRO A 2 11.95 -56.47 1.59
C PRO A 2 12.23 -55.36 2.65
N HIS A 3 12.45 -54.14 2.13
CA HIS A 3 12.14 -52.79 2.67
C HIS A 3 13.17 -51.95 3.46
N GLY A 4 13.22 -50.68 3.06
CA GLY A 4 13.77 -49.52 3.79
C GLY A 4 14.51 -48.58 2.83
N GLY A 5 13.90 -47.68 2.05
CA GLY A 5 12.79 -46.80 2.40
C GLY A 5 13.29 -45.51 3.04
N GLY A 6 14.19 -44.77 2.37
CA GLY A 6 14.65 -43.44 2.80
C GLY A 6 14.23 -42.39 1.79
N ARG A 7 12.96 -41.98 1.82
CA ARG A 7 12.47 -40.81 1.09
C ARG A 7 13.02 -39.57 1.80
N GLY A 8 14.20 -39.11 1.38
CA GLY A 8 14.73 -37.83 1.82
C GLY A 8 13.77 -36.73 1.36
N TYR A 9 13.11 -36.08 2.30
CA TYR A 9 12.49 -34.78 2.04
C TYR A 9 13.60 -33.80 1.63
N PRO A 10 13.46 -33.05 0.53
CA PRO A 10 14.41 -31.99 0.22
C PRO A 10 14.39 -30.92 1.33
N PRO A 11 15.53 -30.24 1.57
CA PRO A 11 15.67 -29.24 2.61
C PRO A 11 14.73 -28.07 2.35
N GLY A 12 14.10 -27.59 3.43
CA GLY A 12 13.13 -26.50 3.53
C GLY A 12 12.97 -25.65 2.28
N GLU A 13 11.80 -25.79 1.65
CA GLU A 13 11.21 -24.77 0.79
C GLU A 13 11.41 -23.42 1.51
N ARG A 14 12.37 -22.62 1.03
CA ARG A 14 12.48 -21.24 1.47
C ARG A 14 11.16 -20.64 1.05
N MET A 15 10.23 -20.44 2.00
CA MET A 15 9.01 -19.70 1.74
C MET A 15 9.45 -18.41 1.06
N SER A 16 9.12 -18.28 -0.23
CA SER A 16 9.32 -17.05 -0.98
C SER A 16 8.74 -15.94 -0.10
N PRO A 17 9.46 -14.84 0.18
CA PRO A 17 8.88 -13.77 0.97
C PRO A 17 7.56 -13.37 0.30
N GLU A 18 6.47 -13.33 1.08
CA GLU A 18 5.18 -12.92 0.54
C GLU A 18 5.33 -11.55 -0.15
N PRO A 19 4.66 -11.36 -1.31
CA PRO A 19 4.80 -10.12 -2.06
C PRO A 19 4.42 -8.93 -1.16
N PRO A 20 5.21 -7.85 -1.17
CA PRO A 20 4.91 -6.67 -0.36
C PRO A 20 3.54 -6.10 -0.72
N ARG A 21 2.72 -5.86 0.31
CA ARG A 21 1.35 -5.37 0.11
C ARG A 21 1.29 -3.85 0.04
N ILE A 22 0.49 -3.34 -0.88
CA ILE A 22 0.15 -1.92 -1.03
C ILE A 22 -1.36 -1.76 -0.94
N LEU A 23 -1.82 -0.79 -0.17
CA LEU A 23 -3.23 -0.35 -0.18
C LEU A 23 -3.33 0.95 -0.98
N VAL A 24 -4.08 0.94 -2.08
CA VAL A 24 -4.36 2.13 -2.90
C VAL A 24 -5.71 2.72 -2.48
N VAL A 25 -5.72 4.00 -2.12
CA VAL A 25 -6.92 4.75 -1.70
C VAL A 25 -7.08 5.97 -2.60
N ASP A 26 -8.09 5.93 -3.45
CA ASP A 26 -8.42 6.98 -4.42
C ASP A 26 -9.93 6.89 -4.71
N ASP A 27 -10.63 7.97 -5.05
CA ASP A 27 -12.08 7.92 -5.34
C ASP A 27 -12.38 7.50 -6.79
N SER A 28 -11.41 7.66 -7.69
CA SER A 28 -11.51 7.24 -9.10
C SER A 28 -11.33 5.73 -9.27
N ALA A 29 -12.42 5.04 -9.65
CA ALA A 29 -12.37 3.60 -9.93
C ALA A 29 -11.35 3.23 -11.02
N ALA A 30 -11.34 3.99 -12.11
CA ALA A 30 -10.41 3.75 -13.22
C ALA A 30 -8.94 3.90 -12.81
N LEU A 31 -8.63 4.86 -11.94
CA LEU A 31 -7.26 5.04 -11.44
C LEU A 31 -6.87 3.92 -10.48
N ARG A 32 -7.78 3.49 -9.59
CA ARG A 32 -7.52 2.34 -8.71
C ARG A 32 -7.24 1.07 -9.48
N GLU A 33 -8.07 0.76 -10.48
CA GLU A 33 -7.91 -0.42 -11.35
C GLU A 33 -6.58 -0.38 -12.10
N ASN A 34 -6.26 0.75 -12.73
CA ASN A 34 -5.00 0.90 -13.44
C ASN A 34 -3.77 0.76 -12.54
N LEU A 35 -3.79 1.40 -11.36
CA LEU A 35 -2.69 1.29 -10.40
C LEU A 35 -2.57 -0.12 -9.83
N GLN A 36 -3.69 -0.81 -9.60
CA GLN A 36 -3.69 -2.19 -9.18
C GLN A 36 -3.00 -3.08 -10.21
N GLU A 37 -3.42 -3.03 -11.47
CA GLU A 37 -2.82 -3.81 -12.55
C GLU A 37 -1.32 -3.53 -12.70
N CYS A 38 -0.92 -2.26 -12.73
CA CYS A 38 0.49 -1.89 -12.87
C CYS A 38 1.36 -2.37 -11.68
N LEU A 39 0.86 -2.27 -10.45
CA LEU A 39 1.61 -2.70 -9.27
C LEU A 39 1.65 -4.23 -9.12
N GLU A 40 0.58 -4.93 -9.50
CA GLU A 40 0.57 -6.40 -9.50
C GLU A 40 1.56 -6.97 -10.52
N LEU A 41 1.69 -6.35 -11.71
CA LEU A 41 2.71 -6.70 -12.70
C LEU A 41 4.15 -6.54 -12.18
N GLU A 42 4.35 -5.61 -11.24
CA GLU A 42 5.63 -5.35 -10.58
C GLU A 42 5.87 -6.26 -9.35
N GLY A 43 4.97 -7.22 -9.10
CA GLY A 43 5.10 -8.23 -8.05
C GLY A 43 4.61 -7.79 -6.67
N TYR A 44 3.79 -6.74 -6.59
CA TYR A 44 3.13 -6.33 -5.35
C TYR A 44 1.79 -7.07 -5.17
N ALA A 45 1.41 -7.33 -3.92
CA ALA A 45 0.01 -7.62 -3.60
C ALA A 45 -0.72 -6.29 -3.42
N VAL A 46 -1.86 -6.10 -4.07
CA VAL A 46 -2.57 -4.82 -4.04
C VAL A 46 -3.98 -4.99 -3.50
N SER A 47 -4.33 -4.15 -2.54
CA SER A 47 -5.70 -3.94 -2.09
C SER A 47 -6.14 -2.53 -2.49
N VAL A 48 -7.42 -2.35 -2.80
CA VAL A 48 -7.96 -1.06 -3.22
C VAL A 48 -9.09 -0.61 -2.30
N ALA A 49 -9.13 0.68 -2.01
CA ALA A 49 -10.19 1.33 -1.26
C ALA A 49 -10.66 2.60 -1.98
N LYS A 50 -11.96 2.86 -1.93
CA LYS A 50 -12.61 3.96 -2.67
C LYS A 50 -12.69 5.26 -1.88
N ASP A 51 -12.49 5.18 -0.57
CA ASP A 51 -12.60 6.28 0.39
C ASP A 51 -11.89 5.85 1.70
N GLY A 52 -11.87 6.74 2.70
CA GLY A 52 -11.22 6.47 3.98
C GLY A 52 -11.90 5.38 4.80
N VAL A 53 -13.23 5.25 4.71
CA VAL A 53 -13.99 4.23 5.47
C VAL A 53 -13.64 2.84 4.95
N HIS A 54 -13.71 2.63 3.63
CA HIS A 54 -13.33 1.37 3.00
C HIS A 54 -11.85 1.07 3.26
N ALA A 55 -10.97 2.09 3.31
CA ALA A 55 -9.57 1.87 3.67
C ALA A 55 -9.41 1.34 5.10
N LEU A 56 -10.18 1.85 6.07
CA LEU A 56 -10.16 1.36 7.46
C LEU A 56 -10.70 -0.07 7.58
N GLU A 57 -11.75 -0.42 6.84
CA GLU A 57 -12.28 -1.79 6.77
C GLU A 57 -11.18 -2.75 6.29
N ARG A 58 -10.51 -2.40 5.19
CA ARG A 58 -9.38 -3.18 4.64
C ARG A 58 -8.25 -3.34 5.65
N LEU A 59 -7.85 -2.26 6.31
CA LEU A 59 -6.79 -2.29 7.33
C LEU A 59 -7.16 -3.13 8.57
N ALA A 60 -8.46 -3.32 8.84
CA ALA A 60 -8.92 -4.17 9.94
C ALA A 60 -8.91 -5.66 9.54
N GLU A 61 -9.45 -5.98 8.37
CA GLU A 61 -9.67 -7.35 7.89
C GLU A 61 -8.41 -8.01 7.32
N GLU A 62 -7.49 -7.23 6.78
CA GLU A 62 -6.33 -7.72 6.06
C GLU A 62 -5.01 -7.61 6.87
N PRO A 63 -3.97 -8.40 6.53
CA PRO A 63 -2.61 -8.12 6.97
C PRO A 63 -2.17 -6.68 6.68
N PRO A 64 -1.43 -6.01 7.60
CA PRO A 64 -1.00 -4.64 7.41
C PRO A 64 -0.22 -4.47 6.09
N PRO A 65 -0.57 -3.48 5.25
CA PRO A 65 0.20 -3.18 4.06
C PRO A 65 1.57 -2.59 4.42
N SER A 66 2.56 -2.76 3.55
CA SER A 66 3.83 -2.07 3.69
C SER A 66 3.71 -0.57 3.39
N VAL A 67 2.80 -0.22 2.47
CA VAL A 67 2.54 1.16 2.04
C VAL A 67 1.05 1.38 1.82
N VAL A 68 0.55 2.54 2.24
CA VAL A 68 -0.73 3.11 1.81
C VAL A 68 -0.43 4.24 0.82
N LEU A 69 -0.90 4.09 -0.41
CA LEU A 69 -0.93 5.15 -1.42
C LEU A 69 -2.27 5.87 -1.31
N LEU A 70 -2.26 7.12 -0.84
CA LEU A 70 -3.46 7.88 -0.49
C LEU A 70 -3.61 9.12 -1.39
N ASP A 71 -4.71 9.23 -2.11
CA ASP A 71 -5.08 10.46 -2.80
C ASP A 71 -5.58 11.55 -1.84
N LEU A 72 -5.08 12.77 -2.04
CA LEU A 72 -5.47 13.97 -1.30
C LEU A 72 -6.61 14.74 -1.93
N ALA A 73 -6.92 14.49 -3.20
CA ALA A 73 -7.95 15.22 -3.93
C ALA A 73 -9.37 14.65 -3.74
N MET A 74 -9.51 13.53 -3.01
CA MET A 74 -10.81 12.96 -2.67
C MET A 74 -11.72 13.98 -1.96
N PRO A 75 -12.96 14.20 -2.43
CA PRO A 75 -13.90 15.11 -1.81
C PRO A 75 -14.30 14.62 -0.41
N GLY A 76 -14.09 15.44 0.63
CA GLY A 76 -14.35 15.11 2.04
C GLY A 76 -13.17 15.46 2.98
N ILE A 77 -13.12 14.85 4.17
CA ILE A 77 -11.97 14.94 5.13
C ILE A 77 -11.42 13.53 5.44
N ASP A 78 -11.43 12.64 4.46
CA ASP A 78 -11.13 11.23 4.74
C ASP A 78 -9.62 10.95 4.80
N GLY A 79 -8.80 11.69 4.04
CA GLY A 79 -7.35 11.46 4.01
C GLY A 79 -6.64 11.83 5.32
N ARG A 80 -7.01 12.96 5.94
CA ARG A 80 -6.40 13.40 7.22
C ARG A 80 -6.78 12.46 8.36
N GLU A 81 -8.06 12.14 8.47
CA GLU A 81 -8.57 11.25 9.51
C GLU A 81 -8.02 9.83 9.35
N LEU A 82 -7.98 9.31 8.11
CA LEU A 82 -7.36 8.02 7.82
C LEU A 82 -5.91 7.97 8.28
N VAL A 83 -5.10 9.00 7.96
CA VAL A 83 -3.71 9.07 8.42
C VAL A 83 -3.64 9.10 9.94
N ALA A 84 -4.45 9.92 10.60
CA ALA A 84 -4.49 9.99 12.07
C ALA A 84 -4.83 8.62 12.69
N ARG A 85 -5.81 7.90 12.12
CA ARG A 85 -6.23 6.59 12.59
C ARG A 85 -5.18 5.50 12.35
N ILE A 86 -4.49 5.54 11.22
CA ILE A 86 -3.35 4.65 10.93
C ILE A 86 -2.25 4.88 11.97
N ARG A 87 -1.88 6.14 12.23
CA ARG A 87 -0.82 6.48 13.20
C ARG A 87 -1.20 6.17 14.65
N ALA A 88 -2.49 6.23 14.99
CA ALA A 88 -2.99 5.88 16.31
C ALA A 88 -3.07 4.36 16.55
N ASN A 89 -2.91 3.52 15.53
CA ASN A 89 -3.03 2.08 15.64
C ASN A 89 -1.64 1.41 15.73
N PRO A 90 -1.27 0.78 16.87
CA PRO A 90 0.02 0.11 17.03
C PRO A 90 0.27 -1.01 16.01
N ARG A 91 -0.78 -1.69 15.54
CA ARG A 91 -0.66 -2.73 14.49
C ARG A 91 -0.17 -2.17 13.15
N LEU A 92 -0.39 -0.87 12.93
CA LEU A 92 -0.06 -0.17 11.69
C LEU A 92 1.17 0.76 11.84
N ALA A 93 1.91 0.67 12.96
CA ALA A 93 3.05 1.55 13.22
C ALA A 93 4.15 1.47 12.15
N GLY A 94 4.30 0.32 11.48
CA GLY A 94 5.25 0.12 10.39
C GLY A 94 4.75 0.54 9.00
N VAL A 95 3.48 0.92 8.86
CA VAL A 95 2.87 1.26 7.57
C VAL A 95 3.41 2.61 7.09
N ARG A 96 3.94 2.64 5.88
CA ARG A 96 4.35 3.90 5.23
C ARG A 96 3.19 4.53 4.50
N ILE A 97 3.13 5.86 4.46
CA ILE A 97 2.06 6.60 3.79
C ILE A 97 2.66 7.45 2.69
N VAL A 98 2.31 7.15 1.44
CA VAL A 98 2.65 7.96 0.26
C VAL A 98 1.39 8.71 -0.14
N MET A 99 1.43 10.04 -0.09
CA MET A 99 0.33 10.86 -0.56
C MET A 99 0.46 11.12 -2.05
N SER A 100 -0.66 11.21 -2.76
CA SER A 100 -0.71 11.68 -4.13
C SER A 100 -1.72 12.80 -4.30
N SER A 101 -1.43 13.81 -5.13
CA SER A 101 -2.38 14.90 -5.40
C SER A 101 -2.07 15.65 -6.68
N GLY A 102 -3.09 16.09 -7.40
CA GLY A 102 -2.95 17.10 -8.46
C GLY A 102 -2.72 18.53 -7.92
N HIS A 103 -3.03 18.76 -6.64
CA HIS A 103 -2.82 20.05 -5.99
C HIS A 103 -1.55 20.00 -5.14
N THR A 104 -0.53 20.75 -5.53
CA THR A 104 0.78 20.78 -4.84
C THR A 104 0.89 21.89 -3.79
N ALA A 105 -0.20 22.64 -3.55
CA ALA A 105 -0.22 23.72 -2.58
C ALA A 105 0.08 23.18 -1.16
N PRO A 106 1.13 23.68 -0.48
CA PRO A 106 1.59 23.14 0.81
C PRO A 106 0.50 23.06 1.88
N ARG A 107 -0.43 24.02 1.91
CA ARG A 107 -1.57 24.07 2.82
C ARG A 107 -2.45 22.81 2.81
N MET A 108 -2.51 22.09 1.68
CA MET A 108 -3.35 20.89 1.55
C MET A 108 -2.83 19.70 2.36
N ARG A 109 -1.53 19.71 2.67
CA ARG A 109 -0.83 18.62 3.38
C ARG A 109 -0.29 19.04 4.74
N GLU A 110 -0.60 20.25 5.18
CA GLU A 110 -0.13 20.80 6.45
C GLU A 110 -0.75 20.05 7.63
N GLY A 111 0.11 19.57 8.54
CA GLY A 111 -0.29 18.79 9.71
C GLY A 111 -0.63 17.33 9.44
N ILE A 112 -0.31 16.80 8.26
CA ILE A 112 -0.51 15.37 7.92
C ILE A 112 0.83 14.62 8.04
N ALA A 113 0.84 13.50 8.76
CA ALA A 113 2.05 12.69 8.99
C ALA A 113 2.24 11.60 7.91
N PHE A 114 2.82 11.97 6.77
CA PHE A 114 3.14 11.10 5.64
C PHE A 114 4.65 10.94 5.40
N ASP A 115 5.04 9.92 4.64
CA ASP A 115 6.44 9.53 4.37
C ASP A 115 6.96 10.07 3.03
N ALA A 116 6.09 10.14 2.01
CA ALA A 116 6.42 10.72 0.71
C ALA A 116 5.19 11.36 0.04
N PHE A 117 5.43 12.19 -0.97
CA PHE A 117 4.40 12.86 -1.75
C PHE A 117 4.70 12.73 -3.25
N LEU A 118 3.68 12.36 -4.02
CA LEU A 118 3.67 12.28 -5.48
C LEU A 118 2.72 13.33 -6.07
N ALA A 119 3.23 14.19 -6.94
CA ALA A 119 2.39 15.15 -7.66
C ALA A 119 1.75 14.45 -8.86
N LYS A 120 0.44 14.58 -9.04
CA LYS A 120 -0.26 14.13 -10.26
C LYS A 120 -0.08 15.19 -11.37
N PRO A 121 0.09 14.80 -12.64
CA PRO A 121 0.22 13.40 -13.11
C PRO A 121 1.60 12.81 -12.76
N PHE A 122 1.63 11.54 -12.37
CA PHE A 122 2.85 10.76 -12.16
C PHE A 122 2.82 9.48 -13.00
N GLY A 123 4.00 9.01 -13.41
CA GLY A 123 4.16 7.73 -14.11
C GLY A 123 4.32 6.54 -13.15
N VAL A 124 4.21 5.32 -13.68
CA VAL A 124 4.46 4.09 -12.91
C VAL A 124 5.89 4.06 -12.36
N ASP A 125 6.89 4.49 -13.14
CA ASP A 125 8.29 4.54 -12.69
C ASP A 125 8.49 5.48 -11.49
N GLU A 126 7.84 6.64 -11.49
CA GLU A 126 7.90 7.59 -10.38
C GLU A 126 7.21 7.04 -9.13
N LEU A 127 6.06 6.38 -9.30
CA LEU A 127 5.38 5.67 -8.23
C LEU A 127 6.30 4.58 -7.64
N LEU A 128 6.87 3.72 -8.47
CA LEU A 128 7.77 2.65 -8.02
C LEU A 128 9.00 3.20 -7.31
N ALA A 129 9.57 4.30 -7.79
CA ALA A 129 10.69 4.97 -7.13
C ALA A 129 10.29 5.47 -5.73
N ALA A 130 9.12 6.10 -5.59
CA ALA A 130 8.61 6.54 -4.29
C ALA A 130 8.33 5.38 -3.34
N LEU A 131 7.72 4.30 -3.82
CA LEU A 131 7.43 3.09 -3.03
C LEU A 131 8.72 2.42 -2.54
N ARG A 132 9.74 2.31 -3.40
CA ARG A 132 11.07 1.77 -3.03
C ARG A 132 11.76 2.66 -1.99
N ARG A 133 11.68 3.99 -2.16
CA ARG A 133 12.29 4.96 -1.24
C ARG A 133 11.74 4.88 0.18
N VAL A 134 10.43 4.68 0.36
CA VAL A 134 9.83 4.63 1.71
C VAL A 134 9.97 3.27 2.39
N ARG A 135 10.19 2.20 1.61
CA ARG A 135 10.37 0.82 2.12
C ARG A 135 11.82 0.47 2.47
N GLY A 136 12.80 1.13 1.85
CA GLY A 136 14.23 1.01 2.16
C GLY A 136 14.64 1.86 3.35
#